data_AF-A0A0B7BLH0-F1
#
_entry.id   AF-A0A0B7BLH0-F1
#
_cell.length_a   1.000
_cell.length_b   1.000
_cell.length_c   1.000
_cell.angle_alpha   90.00
_cell.angle_beta   90.00
_cell.angle_gamma   90.00
#
_symmetry.space_group_name_H-M   'P 1'
#
loop_
_entity.id
_entity.type
_entity.pdbx_description
1 polymer ?
#
loop_
_entity_poly.entity_id
_entity_poly.type
_entity_poly.pdbx_seq_one_letter_code
_entity_poly.pdbx_strand_id
1 'polypeptide(L)'
;NCTSSCPQFCVADDNGKLLCDHINATCQNGCQDGYLSSLCDTPCPAGTYGKDCKFNCSQFCIADINGTSVCDHVNGTCRKGCQDGYMFPTCNQKIVDTSDHPPILVIVGAVLGVLAAVVIISVIVVIVWRRKKAKPRQHNGNNINRSSFNLMNIGSMNSHSETELTTREKNHKNKESKSKEKGNIETSNDGAGAYYNVVSDVSRTIIQLMDLDMFLSTHNKSFYQEQFSTILTNHDATTKVAEKPENKMKNRCKNISAYDHSRVNLMTSDNHKQNDYINASHIQGYNGQESFIASQGPVKHTVEDFVRMVWEQNTDEIVMLTNLIEKGKEKCERYWPEDGEMKVGQITVQLTTTQVFADYTIRRLKLRKQGQSDHLVTHFHFTAWPDKGVPLTPWSLVDFEQRVASYPTSKPIIVHCSSGVGRTGMFIALRNVMKQAEDKGYLDIFSTVQKLRHDRINMVQTSTQYEFLHRAAQVAILCMGTTVTSND
;
A
#
# COMPACT_ATOMS: atom_id res chain seq x y z
N ASN A 1 -2.34 47.12 24.58
CA ASN A 1 -2.35 46.41 23.29
C ASN A 1 -1.27 45.36 23.30
N CYS A 2 -1.62 44.09 23.52
CA CYS A 2 -0.69 42.98 23.33
C CYS A 2 -0.79 42.53 21.87
N THR A 3 0.24 42.78 21.07
CA THR A 3 0.24 42.56 19.61
C THR A 3 1.11 41.39 19.16
N SER A 4 1.83 40.76 20.09
CA SER A 4 2.85 39.74 19.80
C SER A 4 2.45 38.39 20.40
N SER A 5 2.69 37.32 19.66
CA SER A 5 2.57 35.94 20.13
C SER A 5 3.87 35.47 20.82
N CYS A 6 3.80 34.35 21.55
CA CYS A 6 5.01 33.68 22.06
C CYS A 6 5.94 33.25 20.92
N PRO A 7 7.27 33.18 21.16
CA PRO A 7 8.21 32.69 20.16
C PRO A 7 7.87 31.28 19.66
N GLN A 8 8.01 31.08 18.34
CA GLN A 8 7.56 29.88 17.64
C GLN A 8 8.18 28.57 18.16
N PHE A 9 9.42 28.63 18.63
CA PHE A 9 10.19 27.46 19.08
C PHE A 9 10.22 27.27 20.61
N CYS A 10 9.33 27.94 21.36
CA CYS A 10 9.07 27.55 22.74
C CYS A 10 8.56 26.09 22.81
N VAL A 11 8.86 25.38 23.89
CA VAL A 11 8.19 24.10 24.19
C VAL A 11 6.73 24.36 24.61
N ALA A 12 5.80 23.61 24.02
CA ALA A 12 4.39 23.68 24.37
C ALA A 12 4.08 22.98 25.71
N ASP A 13 2.93 23.29 26.31
CA ASP A 13 2.36 22.50 27.41
C ASP A 13 1.69 21.20 26.91
N ASP A 14 1.20 20.38 27.84
CA ASP A 14 0.50 19.12 27.55
C ASP A 14 -0.78 19.29 26.70
N ASN A 15 -1.28 20.53 26.56
CA ASN A 15 -2.44 20.89 25.73
C ASN A 15 -2.03 21.46 24.36
N GLY A 16 -0.73 21.51 24.04
CA GLY A 16 -0.19 22.03 22.79
C GLY A 16 -0.10 23.55 22.73
N LYS A 17 -0.20 24.26 23.85
CA LYS A 17 -0.11 25.73 23.91
C LYS A 17 1.32 26.18 24.23
N LEU A 18 1.86 27.11 23.44
CA LEU A 18 3.14 27.75 23.72
C LEU A 18 3.05 28.62 24.99
N LEU A 19 3.97 28.42 25.93
CA LEU A 19 4.05 29.20 27.17
C LEU A 19 5.30 30.10 27.17
N CYS A 20 5.06 31.41 27.25
CA CYS A 20 6.10 32.41 27.40
C CYS A 20 5.69 33.49 28.41
N ASP A 21 6.69 34.21 28.94
CA ASP A 21 6.46 35.36 29.79
C ASP A 21 5.78 36.52 29.02
N HIS A 22 4.69 37.05 29.57
CA HIS A 22 3.86 38.09 28.95
C HIS A 22 4.50 39.49 28.87
N ILE A 23 5.64 39.73 29.51
CA ILE A 23 6.37 41.01 29.52
C ILE A 23 7.59 40.94 28.60
N ASN A 24 8.37 39.86 28.68
CA ASN A 24 9.66 39.72 27.97
C ASN A 24 9.73 38.59 26.94
N ALA A 25 8.63 37.87 26.71
CA ALA A 25 8.50 36.76 25.76
C ALA A 25 9.40 35.52 26.01
N THR A 26 10.05 35.41 27.17
CA THR A 26 10.90 34.26 27.51
C THR A 26 10.11 32.95 27.56
N CYS A 27 10.54 31.91 26.85
CA CYS A 27 9.90 30.61 26.82
C CYS A 27 9.99 29.91 28.19
N GLN A 28 8.86 29.62 28.82
CA GLN A 28 8.81 29.10 30.20
C GLN A 28 9.23 27.63 30.30
N ASN A 29 8.91 26.83 29.27
CA ASN A 29 9.26 25.41 29.21
C ASN A 29 10.59 25.14 28.47
N GLY A 30 11.37 26.20 28.20
CA GLY A 30 12.58 26.13 27.38
C GLY A 30 12.29 26.02 25.87
N CYS A 31 13.33 25.63 25.12
CA CYS A 31 13.31 25.59 23.65
C CYS A 31 13.08 24.19 23.09
N GLN A 32 12.46 24.14 21.92
CA GLN A 32 12.44 22.95 21.08
C GLN A 32 13.87 22.57 20.67
N ASP A 33 14.10 21.27 20.44
CA ASP A 33 15.38 20.73 20.02
C ASP A 33 15.96 21.49 18.83
N GLY A 34 17.24 21.83 18.91
CA GLY A 34 17.93 22.61 17.88
C GLY A 34 17.87 24.13 17.99
N TYR A 35 17.27 24.66 19.07
CA TYR A 35 17.21 26.09 19.37
C TYR A 35 17.70 26.42 20.79
N LEU A 36 18.19 27.65 20.96
CA LEU A 36 18.77 28.22 22.16
C LEU A 36 18.34 29.70 22.30
N SER A 37 18.83 30.38 23.34
CA SER A 37 18.36 31.68 23.85
C SER A 37 17.10 31.61 24.70
N SER A 38 16.79 32.66 25.47
CA SER A 38 15.55 32.78 26.25
C SER A 38 14.30 32.89 25.36
N LEU A 39 14.48 33.31 24.10
CA LEU A 39 13.42 33.46 23.11
C LEU A 39 13.37 32.28 22.12
N CYS A 40 14.29 31.33 22.20
CA CYS A 40 14.38 30.18 21.29
C CYS A 40 14.47 30.57 19.81
N ASP A 41 15.02 31.75 19.53
CA ASP A 41 15.18 32.36 18.20
C ASP A 41 16.52 32.01 17.54
N THR A 42 17.47 31.47 18.32
CA THR A 42 18.84 31.21 17.91
C THR A 42 19.01 29.71 17.67
N PRO A 43 19.34 29.22 16.45
CA PRO A 43 19.62 27.80 16.24
C PRO A 43 20.90 27.36 16.95
N CYS A 44 21.12 26.04 17.11
CA CYS A 44 22.37 25.56 17.70
C CYS A 44 23.62 26.06 16.96
N PRO A 45 24.73 26.33 17.68
CA PRO A 45 26.02 26.60 17.08
C PRO A 45 26.43 25.51 16.08
N ALA A 46 27.17 25.91 15.04
CA ALA A 46 27.70 24.94 14.06
C ALA A 46 28.55 23.88 14.77
N GLY A 47 28.24 22.61 14.54
CA GLY A 47 28.88 21.47 15.21
C GLY A 47 28.08 20.89 16.38
N THR A 48 26.95 21.49 16.80
CA THR A 48 26.07 20.93 17.84
C THR A 48 24.59 20.85 17.42
N TYR A 49 23.83 19.97 18.09
CA TYR A 49 22.42 19.71 17.78
C TYR A 49 21.59 19.22 18.98
N GLY A 50 20.27 19.14 18.77
CA GLY A 50 19.29 18.53 19.66
C GLY A 50 18.92 19.38 20.87
N LYS A 51 18.31 18.77 21.88
CA LYS A 51 17.88 19.47 23.10
C LYS A 51 19.05 20.19 23.80
N ASP A 52 18.85 21.48 24.07
CA ASP A 52 19.83 22.41 24.65
C ASP A 52 21.19 22.41 23.91
N CYS A 53 21.22 21.99 22.63
CA CYS A 53 22.42 21.85 21.81
C CYS A 53 23.52 20.96 22.44
N LYS A 54 23.12 19.93 23.19
CA LYS A 54 24.02 19.07 23.98
C LYS A 54 24.76 17.99 23.18
N PHE A 55 24.34 17.71 21.95
CA PHE A 55 24.94 16.66 21.12
C PHE A 55 25.89 17.29 20.10
N ASN A 56 27.06 16.69 19.89
CA ASN A 56 28.00 17.12 18.86
C ASN A 56 27.71 16.39 17.55
N CYS A 57 27.85 17.09 16.42
CA CYS A 57 27.87 16.48 15.09
C CYS A 57 28.95 15.38 15.01
N SER A 58 28.71 14.34 14.21
CA SER A 58 29.76 13.36 13.95
C SER A 58 30.97 14.03 13.29
N GLN A 59 32.16 13.74 13.79
CA GLN A 59 33.44 14.10 13.15
C GLN A 59 33.60 13.50 11.73
N PHE A 60 32.75 12.53 11.39
CA PHE A 60 32.68 11.88 10.07
C PHE A 60 31.60 12.48 9.16
N CYS A 61 30.92 13.56 9.58
CA CYS A 61 30.22 14.43 8.63
C CYS A 61 31.24 15.04 7.64
N ILE A 62 30.83 15.25 6.40
CA ILE A 62 31.61 16.07 5.46
C ILE A 62 31.61 17.53 5.92
N ALA A 63 32.80 18.11 6.03
CA ALA A 63 33.01 19.43 6.62
C ALA A 63 32.57 20.61 5.73
N ASP A 64 32.43 21.79 6.34
CA ASP A 64 32.30 23.06 5.64
C ASP A 64 33.65 23.55 5.05
N ILE A 65 33.62 24.70 4.38
CA ILE A 65 34.83 25.32 3.80
C ILE A 65 35.87 25.74 4.85
N ASN A 66 35.50 25.76 6.13
CA ASN A 66 36.35 26.11 7.27
C ASN A 66 36.83 24.86 8.03
N GLY A 67 36.52 23.64 7.56
CA GLY A 67 36.89 22.38 8.21
C GLY A 67 35.98 21.96 9.38
N THR A 68 34.84 22.62 9.60
CA THR A 68 33.90 22.29 10.67
C THR A 68 32.93 21.19 10.22
N SER A 69 32.75 20.15 11.03
CA SER A 69 31.74 19.11 10.78
C SER A 69 30.32 19.68 11.00
N VAL A 70 29.58 19.92 9.91
CA VAL A 70 28.24 20.51 9.97
C VAL A 70 27.16 19.44 9.82
N CYS A 71 26.32 19.34 10.85
CA CYS A 71 25.10 18.56 10.86
C CYS A 71 23.87 19.45 11.07
N ASP A 72 22.69 18.86 10.95
CA ASP A 72 21.43 19.50 11.25
C ASP A 72 21.29 19.80 12.74
N HIS A 73 20.99 21.05 13.09
CA HIS A 73 20.91 21.49 14.49
C HIS A 73 19.75 20.84 15.27
N VAL A 74 18.71 20.30 14.62
CA VAL A 74 17.63 19.61 15.34
C VAL A 74 18.00 18.14 15.58
N ASN A 75 18.40 17.41 14.53
CA ASN A 75 18.46 15.93 14.57
C ASN A 75 19.85 15.31 14.37
N GLY A 76 20.89 16.09 14.08
CA GLY A 76 22.26 15.61 13.94
C GLY A 76 22.62 14.97 12.59
N THR A 77 21.74 15.05 11.59
CA THR A 77 22.00 14.54 10.23
C THR A 77 23.09 15.34 9.53
N CYS A 78 24.12 14.68 8.99
CA CYS A 78 25.22 15.34 8.31
C CYS A 78 24.75 15.92 6.96
N ARG A 79 24.57 17.24 6.88
CA ARG A 79 23.92 17.93 5.73
C ARG A 79 24.67 17.78 4.39
N LYS A 80 25.97 17.48 4.44
CA LYS A 80 26.81 17.20 3.26
C LYS A 80 27.09 15.71 3.03
N GLY A 81 26.49 14.83 3.83
CA GLY A 81 26.75 13.39 3.84
C GLY A 81 27.93 12.96 4.71
N CYS A 82 28.27 11.68 4.61
CA CYS A 82 29.33 11.03 5.38
C CYS A 82 30.65 10.96 4.63
N GLN A 83 31.75 10.98 5.38
CA GLN A 83 33.06 10.53 4.89
C GLN A 83 33.03 9.04 4.54
N ASP A 84 33.91 8.61 3.63
CA ASP A 84 33.96 7.24 3.13
C ASP A 84 34.06 6.21 4.26
N GLY A 85 33.27 5.13 4.13
CA GLY A 85 33.22 4.07 5.14
C GLY A 85 32.36 4.40 6.37
N TYR A 86 31.52 5.44 6.34
CA TYR A 86 30.56 5.75 7.43
C TYR A 86 29.10 5.76 6.95
N MET A 87 28.20 5.31 7.82
CA MET A 87 26.78 5.08 7.51
C MET A 87 25.92 6.33 7.74
N PHE A 88 25.11 6.68 6.74
CA PHE A 88 24.09 7.73 6.80
C PHE A 88 22.98 7.43 7.83
N PRO A 89 22.27 8.44 8.36
CA PRO A 89 22.37 9.87 8.03
C PRO A 89 23.27 10.67 9.00
N THR A 90 23.66 10.10 10.15
CA THR A 90 24.43 10.80 11.20
C THR A 90 25.91 10.43 11.24
N CYS A 91 26.38 9.52 10.38
CA CYS A 91 27.80 9.14 10.25
C CYS A 91 28.44 8.67 11.57
N ASN A 92 27.66 8.11 12.48
CA ASN A 92 28.11 7.63 13.80
C ASN A 92 28.52 6.16 13.81
N GLN A 93 28.32 5.44 12.69
CA GLN A 93 28.66 4.02 12.55
C GLN A 93 29.57 3.85 11.35
N LYS A 94 30.64 3.06 11.53
CA LYS A 94 31.53 2.66 10.44
C LYS A 94 30.88 1.50 9.66
N ILE A 95 30.93 1.55 8.35
CA ILE A 95 30.56 0.44 7.47
C ILE A 95 31.53 -0.70 7.77
N VAL A 96 31.01 -1.77 8.38
CA VAL A 96 31.77 -3.00 8.60
C VAL A 96 31.75 -3.77 7.29
N ASP A 97 32.88 -3.76 6.60
CA ASP A 97 33.09 -4.61 5.43
C ASP A 97 33.15 -6.07 5.90
N THR A 98 32.07 -6.83 5.68
CA THR A 98 32.00 -8.25 6.05
C THR A 98 32.68 -9.12 5.00
N SER A 99 33.93 -8.81 4.71
CA SER A 99 34.79 -9.53 3.77
C SER A 99 35.64 -10.63 4.45
N ASP A 100 35.66 -10.70 5.80
CA ASP A 100 36.58 -11.58 6.53
C ASP A 100 35.96 -12.30 7.76
N HIS A 101 34.77 -12.90 7.59
CA HIS A 101 34.21 -13.86 8.55
C HIS A 101 33.79 -15.17 7.85
N PRO A 102 34.15 -16.36 8.41
CA PRO A 102 33.75 -17.64 7.84
C PRO A 102 32.23 -17.85 7.94
N PRO A 103 31.62 -18.62 7.03
CA PRO A 103 30.17 -18.61 6.83
C PRO A 103 29.39 -19.13 8.04
N ILE A 104 28.42 -18.33 8.48
CA ILE A 104 27.49 -18.60 9.60
C ILE A 104 26.59 -19.84 9.36
N LEU A 105 26.62 -20.44 8.16
CA LEU A 105 25.89 -21.68 7.82
C LEU A 105 26.16 -22.87 8.75
N VAL A 106 27.37 -22.97 9.35
CA VAL A 106 27.75 -24.17 10.12
C VAL A 106 26.94 -24.32 11.41
N ILE A 107 26.62 -23.21 12.10
CA ILE A 107 25.92 -23.25 13.38
C ILE A 107 24.42 -23.54 13.20
N VAL A 108 23.79 -22.95 12.18
CA VAL A 108 22.37 -23.19 11.88
C VAL A 108 22.15 -24.60 11.33
N GLY A 109 23.07 -25.10 10.49
CA GLY A 109 23.02 -26.47 9.97
C GLY A 109 23.13 -27.55 11.06
N ALA A 110 24.01 -27.35 12.05
CA ALA A 110 24.15 -28.29 13.17
C ALA A 110 22.89 -28.34 14.04
N VAL A 111 22.30 -27.19 14.39
CA VAL A 111 21.09 -27.12 15.23
C VAL A 111 19.87 -27.70 14.51
N LEU A 112 19.67 -27.39 13.22
CA LEU A 112 18.59 -27.97 12.42
C LEU A 112 18.76 -29.48 12.20
N GLY A 113 20.00 -29.95 11.98
CA GLY A 113 20.31 -31.38 11.84
C GLY A 113 19.98 -32.18 13.11
N VAL A 114 20.34 -31.65 14.29
CA VAL A 114 20.02 -32.28 15.59
C VAL A 114 18.51 -32.30 15.83
N LEU A 115 17.80 -31.19 15.56
CA LEU A 115 16.35 -31.13 15.71
C LEU A 115 15.62 -32.10 14.76
N ALA A 116 16.04 -32.18 13.49
CA ALA A 116 15.51 -33.14 12.53
C ALA A 116 15.76 -34.59 12.97
N ALA A 117 16.96 -34.91 13.46
CA ALA A 117 17.29 -36.24 13.96
C ALA A 117 16.41 -36.63 15.17
N VAL A 118 16.18 -35.72 16.13
CA VAL A 118 15.30 -35.96 17.29
C VAL A 118 13.84 -36.19 16.85
N VAL A 119 13.33 -35.42 15.88
CA VAL A 119 11.99 -35.64 15.31
C VAL A 119 11.91 -36.99 14.60
N ILE A 120 12.89 -37.36 13.78
CA ILE A 120 12.92 -38.66 13.08
C ILE A 120 12.98 -39.83 14.09
N ILE A 121 13.83 -39.75 15.11
CA ILE A 121 13.95 -40.77 16.15
C ILE A 121 12.63 -40.91 16.94
N SER A 122 12.00 -39.81 17.35
CA SER A 122 10.71 -39.88 18.05
C SER A 122 9.59 -40.48 17.19
N VAL A 123 9.54 -40.16 15.89
CA VAL A 123 8.60 -40.78 14.94
C VAL A 123 8.87 -42.28 14.78
N ILE A 124 10.14 -42.71 14.66
CA ILE A 124 10.51 -44.13 14.61
C ILE A 124 10.10 -44.86 15.90
N VAL A 125 10.34 -44.28 17.07
CA VAL A 125 9.91 -44.85 18.37
C VAL A 125 8.39 -44.99 18.42
N VAL A 126 7.62 -43.99 17.99
CA VAL A 126 6.15 -44.05 17.93
C VAL A 126 5.67 -45.13 16.95
N ILE A 127 6.30 -45.27 15.77
CA ILE A 127 5.96 -46.31 14.78
C ILE A 127 6.28 -47.71 15.34
N VAL A 128 7.43 -47.91 15.98
CA VAL A 128 7.81 -49.19 16.60
C VAL A 128 6.89 -49.52 17.77
N TRP A 129 6.50 -48.54 18.59
CA TRP A 129 5.57 -48.74 19.70
C TRP A 129 4.15 -49.09 19.21
N ARG A 130 3.66 -48.41 18.16
CA ARG A 130 2.39 -48.75 17.49
C ARG A 130 2.44 -50.13 16.85
N ARG A 131 3.56 -50.53 16.22
CA ARG A 131 3.76 -51.88 15.67
C ARG A 131 3.84 -52.96 16.78
N LYS A 132 4.45 -52.67 17.94
CA LYS A 132 4.46 -53.60 19.10
C LYS A 132 3.09 -53.78 19.75
N LYS A 133 2.19 -52.78 19.68
CA LYS A 133 0.78 -52.92 20.10
C LYS A 133 -0.11 -53.65 19.08
N ALA A 134 0.39 -53.96 17.89
CA ALA A 134 -0.40 -54.51 16.78
C ALA A 134 0.09 -55.89 16.30
N LYS A 135 0.03 -56.91 17.17
CA LYS A 135 -0.13 -58.32 16.76
C LYS A 135 -1.15 -59.04 17.66
N PRO A 136 -1.91 -60.02 17.13
CA PRO A 136 -3.18 -60.44 17.71
C PRO A 136 -3.04 -61.51 18.79
N ARG A 137 -4.07 -61.65 19.64
CA ARG A 137 -4.34 -62.87 20.41
C ARG A 137 -5.63 -63.51 19.94
N GLN A 138 -5.62 -64.84 19.93
CA GLN A 138 -6.64 -65.69 19.33
C GLN A 138 -7.97 -65.69 20.09
N HIS A 139 -8.99 -66.06 19.34
CA HIS A 139 -10.25 -66.63 19.81
C HIS A 139 -10.06 -67.63 20.96
N ASN A 140 -10.86 -67.50 22.02
CA ASN A 140 -11.43 -68.67 22.68
C ASN A 140 -12.82 -68.30 23.20
N GLY A 141 -13.81 -69.15 22.96
CA GLY A 141 -15.21 -68.86 23.30
C GLY A 141 -15.62 -69.43 24.65
N ASN A 142 -16.63 -68.83 25.28
CA ASN A 142 -17.72 -69.57 25.94
C ASN A 142 -18.90 -68.65 26.28
N ASN A 143 -20.10 -69.23 26.28
CA ASN A 143 -21.36 -68.58 26.63
C ASN A 143 -21.45 -68.25 28.14
N ILE A 144 -22.32 -67.29 28.52
CA ILE A 144 -23.49 -67.53 29.40
C ILE A 144 -24.31 -66.24 29.64
N ASN A 145 -25.62 -66.44 29.86
CA ASN A 145 -26.70 -65.47 30.08
C ASN A 145 -26.53 -64.46 31.23
N ARG A 146 -27.22 -63.31 31.06
CA ARG A 146 -28.07 -62.52 32.02
C ARG A 146 -27.77 -61.02 31.87
N SER A 147 -28.68 -60.07 32.03
CA SER A 147 -30.16 -59.95 32.07
C SER A 147 -30.43 -58.54 32.63
N SER A 148 -31.47 -57.85 32.15
CA SER A 148 -32.14 -56.75 32.86
C SER A 148 -31.35 -55.47 33.17
N PHE A 149 -31.79 -54.32 32.63
CA PHE A 149 -32.80 -53.49 33.31
C PHE A 149 -33.33 -52.36 32.40
N ASN A 150 -34.60 -52.00 32.59
CA ASN A 150 -35.27 -50.88 31.91
C ASN A 150 -35.07 -49.56 32.67
N LEU A 151 -35.18 -48.42 31.98
CA LEU A 151 -36.18 -47.41 32.39
C LEU A 151 -36.63 -46.52 31.21
N MET A 152 -37.80 -45.89 31.39
CA MET A 152 -38.60 -45.21 30.36
C MET A 152 -38.35 -43.70 30.28
N ASN A 153 -38.31 -43.18 29.04
CA ASN A 153 -39.27 -42.25 28.42
C ASN A 153 -40.10 -41.22 29.26
N ILE A 154 -40.37 -40.06 28.65
CA ILE A 154 -41.37 -39.00 28.98
C ILE A 154 -41.01 -38.10 30.21
N GLY A 155 -41.14 -36.76 30.19
CA GLY A 155 -41.44 -35.81 29.11
C GLY A 155 -41.93 -34.42 29.61
N SER A 156 -42.01 -33.45 28.69
CA SER A 156 -42.85 -32.22 28.71
C SER A 156 -42.46 -30.91 29.45
N MET A 157 -42.37 -29.84 28.64
CA MET A 157 -42.98 -28.48 28.74
C MET A 157 -42.57 -27.40 29.79
N ASN A 158 -42.18 -26.23 29.22
CA ASN A 158 -42.60 -24.83 29.51
C ASN A 158 -42.29 -24.23 30.91
N SER A 159 -42.20 -22.91 31.14
CA SER A 159 -42.29 -21.65 30.34
C SER A 159 -41.41 -20.58 31.04
N HIS A 160 -40.98 -19.46 30.43
CA HIS A 160 -41.79 -18.24 30.24
C HIS A 160 -41.10 -17.18 29.36
N SER A 161 -41.91 -16.21 28.95
CA SER A 161 -41.67 -15.14 27.97
C SER A 161 -42.03 -13.77 28.52
N GLU A 162 -41.45 -12.70 27.96
CA GLU A 162 -42.02 -11.33 27.82
C GLU A 162 -41.25 -10.68 26.64
N THR A 163 -41.77 -10.11 25.52
CA THR A 163 -42.88 -9.14 25.22
C THR A 163 -42.69 -7.76 25.90
N GLU A 164 -43.03 -6.59 25.35
CA GLU A 164 -43.65 -6.17 24.06
C GLU A 164 -42.67 -5.28 23.22
N LEU A 165 -42.98 -4.38 22.27
CA LEU A 165 -44.20 -3.81 21.65
C LEU A 165 -43.90 -3.30 20.21
N THR A 166 -44.93 -3.00 19.42
CA THR A 166 -44.86 -2.22 18.16
C THR A 166 -45.98 -1.18 18.09
N THR A 167 -45.73 0.01 17.54
CA THR A 167 -46.80 0.98 17.20
C THR A 167 -46.61 1.58 15.81
N ARG A 168 -47.71 1.64 15.04
CA ARG A 168 -47.85 2.39 13.77
C ARG A 168 -48.57 3.70 14.05
N GLU A 169 -48.29 4.74 13.25
CA GLU A 169 -49.29 5.75 12.92
C GLU A 169 -49.11 6.27 11.48
N LYS A 170 -50.13 6.97 10.95
CA LYS A 170 -50.29 7.31 9.52
C LYS A 170 -50.69 8.77 9.32
N ASN A 171 -50.45 9.26 8.09
CA ASN A 171 -50.92 10.52 7.49
C ASN A 171 -50.15 11.78 7.98
N HIS A 172 -50.03 12.89 7.22
CA HIS A 172 -50.94 13.42 6.20
C HIS A 172 -50.23 14.29 5.10
N LYS A 173 -50.72 14.17 3.85
CA LYS A 173 -50.71 15.05 2.64
C LYS A 173 -49.76 16.27 2.44
N ASN A 174 -49.25 16.32 1.19
CA ASN A 174 -49.16 17.46 0.23
C ASN A 174 -48.40 18.76 0.57
N LYS A 175 -47.43 19.12 -0.30
CA LYS A 175 -47.69 20.05 -1.43
C LYS A 175 -46.59 20.03 -2.51
N GLU A 176 -47.00 20.14 -3.77
CA GLU A 176 -46.12 20.57 -4.87
C GLU A 176 -45.87 22.09 -4.78
N SER A 177 -44.74 22.54 -5.31
CA SER A 177 -44.59 23.88 -5.90
C SER A 177 -43.56 23.83 -7.04
N LYS A 178 -44.00 24.13 -8.27
CA LYS A 178 -43.11 24.47 -9.38
C LYS A 178 -42.71 25.94 -9.28
N SER A 179 -41.46 26.27 -9.60
CA SER A 179 -41.17 27.48 -10.35
C SER A 179 -39.91 27.29 -11.20
N LYS A 180 -40.02 27.68 -12.47
CA LYS A 180 -38.87 27.99 -13.32
C LYS A 180 -38.51 29.45 -13.04
N GLU A 181 -37.24 29.82 -13.14
CA GLU A 181 -36.89 30.95 -14.00
C GLU A 181 -35.43 30.93 -14.47
N LYS A 182 -35.20 31.53 -15.64
CA LYS A 182 -33.89 31.85 -16.19
C LYS A 182 -33.65 33.35 -15.99
N GLY A 183 -32.40 33.76 -15.83
CA GLY A 183 -32.01 35.16 -15.91
C GLY A 183 -30.51 35.34 -16.10
N ASN A 184 -30.07 35.59 -17.32
CA ASN A 184 -28.74 36.18 -17.58
C ASN A 184 -28.88 37.70 -17.42
N ILE A 185 -27.95 38.35 -16.72
CA ILE A 185 -27.64 39.77 -16.91
C ILE A 185 -26.12 39.94 -16.82
N GLU A 186 -25.52 40.49 -17.86
CA GLU A 186 -24.19 41.11 -17.82
C GLU A 186 -24.36 42.60 -17.44
N THR A 187 -23.46 43.18 -16.64
CA THR A 187 -22.75 44.45 -16.93
C THR A 187 -21.83 44.89 -15.79
N SER A 188 -20.75 45.57 -16.18
CA SER A 188 -19.78 46.40 -15.43
C SER A 188 -20.39 47.29 -14.31
N ASN A 189 -19.69 47.67 -13.23
CA ASN A 189 -18.46 48.48 -13.27
C ASN A 189 -17.62 48.52 -11.96
N ASP A 190 -16.47 49.20 -12.02
CA ASP A 190 -15.36 49.37 -11.04
C ASP A 190 -15.68 49.68 -9.56
N GLY A 191 -14.72 49.37 -8.66
CA GLY A 191 -14.50 50.19 -7.45
C GLY A 191 -13.93 49.51 -6.18
N ALA A 192 -12.61 49.36 -6.10
CA ALA A 192 -11.78 49.28 -4.87
C ALA A 192 -12.29 48.50 -3.62
N GLY A 193 -11.71 47.30 -3.39
CA GLY A 193 -11.93 46.54 -2.14
C GLY A 193 -11.14 45.23 -2.11
N ALA A 194 -9.81 45.29 -2.23
CA ALA A 194 -8.98 44.09 -2.33
C ALA A 194 -8.78 43.40 -0.97
N TYR A 195 -9.29 42.17 -0.85
CA TYR A 195 -8.67 40.95 -0.27
C TYR A 195 -8.02 41.01 1.14
N TYR A 196 -8.04 39.97 1.98
CA TYR A 196 -7.73 38.57 1.65
C TYR A 196 -8.60 37.58 2.44
N ASN A 197 -9.26 36.66 1.73
CA ASN A 197 -9.58 35.35 2.28
C ASN A 197 -8.42 34.42 1.88
N VAL A 198 -7.60 34.00 2.84
CA VAL A 198 -6.50 33.07 2.60
C VAL A 198 -7.06 31.65 2.45
N VAL A 199 -7.50 31.33 1.25
CA VAL A 199 -7.61 29.95 0.75
C VAL A 199 -6.65 29.86 -0.44
N SER A 200 -5.36 29.80 -0.12
CA SER A 200 -4.28 29.79 -1.10
C SER A 200 -3.18 28.81 -0.65
N ASP A 201 -2.75 27.98 -1.59
CA ASP A 201 -1.53 27.14 -1.56
C ASP A 201 -1.58 25.70 -1.01
N VAL A 202 -2.76 25.06 -0.97
CA VAL A 202 -2.90 23.60 -0.69
C VAL A 202 -3.21 22.78 -1.96
N SER A 203 -2.89 23.33 -3.14
CA SER A 203 -3.18 22.76 -4.46
C SER A 203 -1.91 22.64 -5.31
N ARG A 204 -1.79 21.56 -6.11
CA ARG A 204 -0.73 21.33 -7.12
C ARG A 204 0.68 21.80 -6.72
N THR A 205 1.22 21.20 -5.67
CA THR A 205 2.62 21.43 -5.30
C THR A 205 3.56 20.73 -6.27
N ILE A 206 4.36 21.52 -6.99
CA ILE A 206 5.52 21.05 -7.75
C ILE A 206 6.72 20.99 -6.80
N ILE A 207 7.36 19.82 -6.70
CA ILE A 207 8.51 19.60 -5.82
C ILE A 207 9.75 19.39 -6.69
N GLN A 208 10.70 20.33 -6.68
CA GLN A 208 11.99 20.11 -7.35
C GLN A 208 12.76 18.99 -6.64
N LEU A 209 13.54 18.19 -7.39
CA LEU A 209 14.26 17.05 -6.78
C LEU A 209 15.24 17.49 -5.68
N MET A 210 15.86 18.67 -5.83
CA MET A 210 16.76 19.26 -4.83
C MET A 210 16.05 19.65 -3.52
N ASP A 211 14.76 19.97 -3.59
CA ASP A 211 13.95 20.42 -2.46
C ASP A 211 13.15 19.27 -1.80
N LEU A 212 13.22 18.05 -2.33
CA LEU A 212 12.35 16.94 -1.90
C LEU A 212 12.57 16.53 -0.43
N ASP A 213 13.80 16.57 0.06
CA ASP A 213 14.12 16.28 1.46
C ASP A 213 13.65 17.40 2.40
N MET A 214 13.85 18.67 2.00
CA MET A 214 13.30 19.83 2.70
C MET A 214 11.76 19.76 2.74
N PHE A 215 11.13 19.42 1.63
CA PHE A 215 9.68 19.28 1.52
C PHE A 215 9.15 18.18 2.47
N LEU A 216 9.80 17.01 2.49
CA LEU A 216 9.39 15.90 3.35
C LEU A 216 9.61 16.14 4.84
N SER A 217 10.62 16.92 5.21
CA SER A 217 10.93 17.26 6.61
C SER A 217 10.10 18.42 7.16
N THR A 218 9.73 19.39 6.33
CA THR A 218 8.90 20.55 6.71
C THR A 218 7.41 20.26 6.78
N HIS A 219 6.90 19.30 5.99
CA HIS A 219 5.47 19.00 5.94
C HIS A 219 5.08 17.84 6.86
N ASN A 220 4.08 18.11 7.71
CA ASN A 220 3.55 17.16 8.67
C ASN A 220 2.34 16.38 8.13
N LYS A 221 1.84 15.43 8.94
CA LYS A 221 0.70 14.56 8.58
C LYS A 221 -0.58 15.33 8.23
N SER A 222 -0.86 16.46 8.88
CA SER A 222 -2.05 17.28 8.58
C SER A 222 -1.98 17.90 7.18
N PHE A 223 -0.80 18.38 6.74
CA PHE A 223 -0.62 18.87 5.37
C PHE A 223 -0.97 17.81 4.33
N TYR A 224 -0.42 16.59 4.46
CA TYR A 224 -0.76 15.50 3.52
C TYR A 224 -2.23 15.08 3.58
N GLN A 225 -2.88 15.22 4.74
CA GLN A 225 -4.32 14.97 4.88
C GLN A 225 -5.17 16.02 4.17
N GLU A 226 -4.81 17.30 4.32
CA GLU A 226 -5.49 18.43 3.70
C GLU A 226 -5.31 18.40 2.18
N GLN A 227 -4.08 18.30 1.69
CA GLN A 227 -3.78 18.17 0.26
C GLN A 227 -4.43 16.92 -0.35
N PHE A 228 -4.46 15.78 0.34
CA PHE A 228 -5.17 14.59 -0.15
C PHE A 228 -6.69 14.79 -0.26
N SER A 229 -7.28 15.62 0.62
CA SER A 229 -8.72 15.88 0.63
C SER A 229 -9.18 16.76 -0.54
N THR A 230 -8.30 17.57 -1.12
CA THR A 230 -8.60 18.43 -2.28
C THR A 230 -8.43 17.70 -3.63
N ILE A 231 -7.88 16.48 -3.65
CA ILE A 231 -7.76 15.67 -4.87
C ILE A 231 -9.15 15.13 -5.28
N LEU A 232 -9.80 15.83 -6.20
CA LEU A 232 -11.10 15.43 -6.74
C LEU A 232 -11.09 14.04 -7.41
N THR A 233 -12.24 13.36 -7.34
CA THR A 233 -12.55 12.21 -8.21
C THR A 233 -13.32 12.68 -9.45
N ASN A 234 -13.35 11.86 -10.49
CA ASN A 234 -14.17 12.14 -11.66
C ASN A 234 -15.66 12.00 -11.32
N HIS A 235 -16.35 13.12 -11.14
CA HIS A 235 -17.79 13.16 -10.83
C HIS A 235 -18.68 13.04 -12.08
N ASP A 236 -18.14 13.35 -13.26
CA ASP A 236 -18.86 13.25 -14.54
C ASP A 236 -18.84 11.81 -15.11
N ALA A 237 -17.90 10.98 -14.65
CA ALA A 237 -17.77 9.59 -15.07
C ALA A 237 -18.88 8.70 -14.51
N THR A 238 -19.60 8.03 -15.39
CA THR A 238 -20.68 7.10 -15.01
C THR A 238 -20.17 5.70 -14.72
N THR A 239 -20.95 4.93 -13.94
CA THR A 239 -20.67 3.54 -13.51
C THR A 239 -21.80 2.58 -13.91
N LYS A 240 -22.59 2.93 -14.93
CA LYS A 240 -23.86 2.28 -15.32
C LYS A 240 -23.67 0.82 -15.70
N VAL A 241 -22.57 0.46 -16.36
CA VAL A 241 -22.29 -0.94 -16.73
C VAL A 241 -21.97 -1.76 -15.48
N ALA A 242 -21.16 -1.24 -14.57
CA ALA A 242 -20.81 -1.89 -13.30
C ALA A 242 -22.02 -2.07 -12.38
N GLU A 243 -23.02 -1.21 -12.49
CA GLU A 243 -24.25 -1.19 -11.68
C GLU A 243 -25.38 -2.05 -12.22
N LYS A 244 -25.27 -2.63 -13.43
CA LYS A 244 -26.29 -3.55 -13.95
C LYS A 244 -26.49 -4.75 -12.99
N PRO A 245 -27.72 -5.25 -12.77
CA PRO A 245 -28.00 -6.33 -11.82
C PRO A 245 -27.08 -7.56 -11.96
N GLU A 246 -26.82 -7.98 -13.20
CA GLU A 246 -25.94 -9.08 -13.59
C GLU A 246 -24.46 -8.83 -13.29
N ASN A 247 -24.04 -7.56 -13.19
CA ASN A 247 -22.67 -7.14 -12.94
C ASN A 247 -22.37 -6.87 -11.46
N LYS A 248 -23.39 -6.53 -10.65
CA LYS A 248 -23.21 -6.25 -9.21
C LYS A 248 -22.48 -7.36 -8.45
N MET A 249 -22.72 -8.62 -8.80
CA MET A 249 -22.04 -9.76 -8.17
C MET A 249 -20.57 -9.89 -8.58
N LYS A 250 -20.16 -9.36 -9.74
CA LYS A 250 -18.76 -9.38 -10.19
C LYS A 250 -17.88 -8.38 -9.41
N ASN A 251 -18.46 -7.43 -8.68
CA ASN A 251 -17.75 -6.41 -7.91
C ASN A 251 -17.41 -6.89 -6.50
N ARG A 252 -16.11 -7.00 -6.15
CA ARG A 252 -15.66 -7.35 -4.79
C ARG A 252 -16.06 -6.28 -3.76
N CYS A 253 -16.13 -5.02 -4.16
CA CYS A 253 -16.54 -3.90 -3.32
C CYS A 253 -17.66 -3.10 -4.01
N LYS A 254 -18.81 -2.95 -3.35
CA LYS A 254 -20.00 -2.26 -3.93
C LYS A 254 -19.77 -0.78 -4.26
N ASN A 255 -18.82 -0.15 -3.61
CA ASN A 255 -18.47 1.27 -3.74
C ASN A 255 -17.22 1.52 -4.59
N ILE A 256 -16.72 0.50 -5.29
CA ILE A 256 -15.52 0.59 -6.14
C ILE A 256 -15.85 -0.07 -7.47
N SER A 257 -16.42 0.74 -8.36
CA SER A 257 -16.83 0.34 -9.71
C SER A 257 -15.85 0.92 -10.74
N ALA A 258 -15.61 0.19 -11.84
CA ALA A 258 -14.95 0.75 -13.01
C ALA A 258 -15.87 1.81 -13.67
N TYR A 259 -15.29 2.93 -14.09
CA TYR A 259 -16.01 3.95 -14.87
C TYR A 259 -16.29 3.46 -16.29
N ASP A 260 -17.44 3.81 -16.85
CA ASP A 260 -17.91 3.31 -18.14
C ASP A 260 -16.99 3.72 -19.32
N HIS A 261 -16.28 4.85 -19.20
CA HIS A 261 -15.41 5.39 -20.25
C HIS A 261 -14.00 4.75 -20.30
N SER A 262 -13.53 4.20 -19.18
CA SER A 262 -12.17 3.66 -19.00
C SER A 262 -12.14 2.17 -18.68
N ARG A 263 -13.29 1.54 -18.43
CA ARG A 263 -13.36 0.12 -18.10
C ARG A 263 -12.71 -0.75 -19.17
N VAL A 264 -12.18 -1.90 -18.75
CA VAL A 264 -11.79 -2.95 -19.70
C VAL A 264 -13.06 -3.63 -20.23
N ASN A 265 -13.16 -3.75 -21.55
CA ASN A 265 -14.21 -4.50 -22.23
C ASN A 265 -13.67 -5.87 -22.61
N LEU A 266 -14.30 -6.93 -22.12
CA LEU A 266 -14.02 -8.29 -22.57
C LEU A 266 -14.84 -8.61 -23.82
N MET A 267 -14.28 -9.42 -24.73
CA MET A 267 -14.98 -9.82 -25.95
C MET A 267 -16.24 -10.64 -25.62
N THR A 268 -17.35 -10.30 -26.26
CA THR A 268 -18.60 -11.08 -26.16
C THR A 268 -18.52 -12.31 -27.05
N SER A 269 -18.99 -13.47 -26.56
CA SER A 269 -19.17 -14.65 -27.41
C SER A 269 -20.48 -14.57 -28.20
N ASP A 270 -20.50 -15.07 -29.43
CA ASP A 270 -21.65 -15.02 -30.36
C ASP A 270 -22.95 -15.61 -29.78
N ASN A 271 -22.83 -16.52 -28.81
CA ASN A 271 -23.95 -17.15 -28.12
C ASN A 271 -24.47 -16.35 -26.89
N HIS A 272 -24.01 -15.11 -26.69
CA HIS A 272 -24.34 -14.22 -25.55
C HIS A 272 -24.14 -14.81 -24.13
N LYS A 273 -23.38 -15.92 -23.99
CA LYS A 273 -23.19 -16.61 -22.70
C LYS A 273 -22.14 -15.94 -21.79
N GLN A 274 -21.18 -15.20 -22.37
CA GLN A 274 -20.17 -14.45 -21.64
C GLN A 274 -20.39 -12.95 -21.82
N ASN A 275 -20.54 -12.26 -20.69
CA ASN A 275 -20.74 -10.83 -20.56
C ASN A 275 -19.41 -10.06 -20.75
N ASP A 276 -19.47 -8.82 -21.24
CA ASP A 276 -18.31 -7.96 -21.54
C ASP A 276 -17.68 -7.32 -20.29
N TYR A 277 -18.37 -7.36 -19.14
CA TYR A 277 -17.95 -6.66 -17.95
C TYR A 277 -16.96 -7.44 -17.06
N ILE A 278 -15.85 -6.76 -16.72
CA ILE A 278 -14.96 -7.03 -15.59
C ILE A 278 -14.71 -5.71 -14.84
N ASN A 279 -14.49 -5.78 -13.52
CA ASN A 279 -14.14 -4.61 -12.72
C ASN A 279 -12.64 -4.29 -12.80
N ALA A 280 -12.25 -3.74 -13.94
CA ALA A 280 -10.93 -3.21 -14.22
C ALA A 280 -11.04 -1.94 -15.08
N SER A 281 -10.06 -1.05 -14.99
CA SER A 281 -9.96 0.16 -15.81
C SER A 281 -8.60 0.22 -16.50
N HIS A 282 -8.58 0.62 -17.76
CA HIS A 282 -7.37 1.15 -18.40
C HIS A 282 -6.94 2.43 -17.70
N ILE A 283 -5.64 2.58 -17.48
CA ILE A 283 -5.01 3.73 -16.83
C ILE A 283 -3.82 4.16 -17.69
N GLN A 284 -3.68 5.45 -17.96
CA GLN A 284 -2.53 5.94 -18.72
C GLN A 284 -1.28 6.07 -17.83
N GLY A 285 -0.14 5.55 -18.30
CA GLY A 285 1.17 5.83 -17.74
C GLY A 285 1.71 7.21 -18.11
N TYR A 286 2.86 7.57 -17.52
CA TYR A 286 3.51 8.86 -17.78
C TYR A 286 3.70 9.14 -19.28
N ASN A 287 3.22 10.30 -19.74
CA ASN A 287 3.23 10.77 -21.14
C ASN A 287 2.81 9.74 -22.21
N GLY A 288 1.98 8.75 -21.84
CA GLY A 288 1.57 7.68 -22.77
C GLY A 288 2.64 6.60 -23.04
N GLN A 289 3.81 6.67 -22.39
CA GLN A 289 4.90 5.71 -22.57
C GLN A 289 4.55 4.29 -22.10
N GLU A 290 3.64 4.19 -21.13
CA GLU A 290 3.10 2.92 -20.63
C GLU A 290 1.57 2.97 -20.58
N SER A 291 0.97 1.79 -20.58
CA SER A 291 -0.44 1.55 -20.31
C SER A 291 -0.55 0.57 -19.15
N PHE A 292 -1.48 0.80 -18.23
CA PHE A 292 -1.78 -0.10 -17.14
C PHE A 292 -3.25 -0.52 -17.17
N ILE A 293 -3.55 -1.65 -16.55
CA ILE A 293 -4.92 -2.05 -16.21
C ILE A 293 -5.02 -2.16 -14.70
N ALA A 294 -5.72 -1.22 -14.06
CA ALA A 294 -6.01 -1.28 -12.64
C ALA A 294 -7.26 -2.16 -12.40
N SER A 295 -7.05 -3.35 -11.86
CA SER A 295 -8.10 -4.36 -11.63
C SER A 295 -8.35 -4.62 -10.15
N GLN A 296 -9.57 -5.01 -9.79
CA GLN A 296 -9.79 -5.70 -8.51
C GLN A 296 -9.07 -7.06 -8.49
N GLY A 297 -8.79 -7.59 -7.30
CA GLY A 297 -8.42 -8.99 -7.14
C GLY A 297 -9.65 -9.87 -7.39
N PRO A 298 -9.61 -10.84 -8.32
CA PRO A 298 -10.77 -11.64 -8.68
C PRO A 298 -11.41 -12.31 -7.47
N VAL A 299 -12.74 -12.41 -7.48
CA VAL A 299 -13.54 -13.32 -6.63
C VAL A 299 -13.78 -14.63 -7.39
N LYS A 300 -14.17 -15.69 -6.69
CA LYS A 300 -14.39 -17.06 -7.21
C LYS A 300 -15.02 -17.14 -8.61
N HIS A 301 -16.19 -16.54 -8.80
CA HIS A 301 -16.94 -16.54 -10.06
C HIS A 301 -16.45 -15.51 -11.10
N THR A 302 -15.32 -14.86 -10.87
CA THR A 302 -14.66 -13.92 -11.81
C THR A 302 -13.23 -14.32 -12.17
N VAL A 303 -12.73 -15.45 -11.68
CA VAL A 303 -11.40 -15.97 -12.06
C VAL A 303 -11.34 -16.23 -13.57
N GLU A 304 -12.42 -16.73 -14.17
CA GLU A 304 -12.50 -16.92 -15.63
C GLU A 304 -12.43 -15.59 -16.39
N ASP A 305 -13.20 -14.58 -15.98
CA ASP A 305 -13.14 -13.24 -16.58
C ASP A 305 -11.74 -12.60 -16.42
N PHE A 306 -11.06 -12.80 -15.29
CA PHE A 306 -9.73 -12.25 -15.05
C PHE A 306 -8.66 -12.93 -15.92
N VAL A 307 -8.62 -14.27 -16.00
CA VAL A 307 -7.68 -14.97 -16.89
C VAL A 307 -8.00 -14.70 -18.36
N ARG A 308 -9.29 -14.52 -18.70
CA ARG A 308 -9.72 -14.07 -20.02
C ARG A 308 -9.24 -12.66 -20.33
N MET A 309 -9.32 -11.72 -19.38
CA MET A 309 -8.74 -10.37 -19.51
C MET A 309 -7.23 -10.43 -19.79
N VAL A 310 -6.47 -11.23 -19.03
CA VAL A 310 -5.02 -11.41 -19.24
C VAL A 310 -4.71 -11.87 -20.68
N TRP A 311 -5.52 -12.79 -21.22
CA TRP A 311 -5.38 -13.28 -22.59
C TRP A 311 -5.79 -12.25 -23.65
N GLU A 312 -6.99 -11.68 -23.53
CA GLU A 312 -7.57 -10.76 -24.53
C GLU A 312 -6.79 -9.44 -24.61
N GLN A 313 -6.22 -8.97 -23.49
CA GLN A 313 -5.36 -7.78 -23.43
C GLN A 313 -3.89 -8.09 -23.77
N ASN A 314 -3.55 -9.35 -24.06
CA ASN A 314 -2.20 -9.79 -24.45
C ASN A 314 -1.11 -9.33 -23.46
N THR A 315 -1.38 -9.21 -22.16
CA THR A 315 -0.40 -8.66 -21.21
C THR A 315 0.79 -9.60 -20.97
N ASP A 316 2.01 -9.06 -20.93
CA ASP A 316 3.19 -9.84 -20.52
C ASP A 316 3.37 -9.88 -18.99
N GLU A 317 2.64 -9.03 -18.23
CA GLU A 317 2.97 -8.73 -16.83
C GLU A 317 1.74 -8.50 -15.94
N ILE A 318 1.75 -9.16 -14.78
CA ILE A 318 0.75 -8.98 -13.73
C ILE A 318 1.46 -8.62 -12.42
N VAL A 319 1.09 -7.48 -11.85
CA VAL A 319 1.58 -6.97 -10.56
C VAL A 319 0.49 -7.14 -9.50
N MET A 320 0.69 -8.07 -8.58
CA MET A 320 -0.22 -8.42 -7.49
C MET A 320 0.29 -7.86 -6.15
N LEU A 321 -0.46 -6.93 -5.57
CA LEU A 321 -0.07 -6.17 -4.37
C LEU A 321 -0.89 -6.56 -3.12
N THR A 322 -1.26 -7.83 -2.98
CA THR A 322 -2.06 -8.34 -1.85
C THR A 322 -1.79 -9.82 -1.64
N ASN A 323 -1.78 -10.27 -0.39
CA ASN A 323 -1.84 -11.70 -0.10
C ASN A 323 -3.27 -12.22 -0.37
N LEU A 324 -3.43 -13.51 -0.66
CA LEU A 324 -4.76 -14.11 -0.90
C LEU A 324 -5.70 -13.91 0.29
N ILE A 325 -5.14 -14.04 1.51
CA ILE A 325 -5.84 -13.86 2.79
C ILE A 325 -5.00 -12.93 3.66
N GLU A 326 -5.65 -11.93 4.28
CA GLU A 326 -5.05 -10.95 5.17
C GLU A 326 -5.93 -10.84 6.42
N LYS A 327 -5.37 -11.13 7.62
CA LYS A 327 -6.11 -11.24 8.90
C LYS A 327 -7.38 -12.09 8.81
N GLY A 328 -7.27 -13.26 8.16
CA GLY A 328 -8.38 -14.21 7.98
C GLY A 328 -9.46 -13.75 7.00
N LYS A 329 -9.29 -12.62 6.31
CA LYS A 329 -10.21 -12.12 5.27
C LYS A 329 -9.63 -12.38 3.89
N GLU A 330 -10.41 -13.03 3.03
CA GLU A 330 -10.08 -13.22 1.62
C GLU A 330 -9.99 -11.85 0.91
N LYS A 331 -8.85 -11.61 0.25
CA LYS A 331 -8.56 -10.37 -0.49
C LYS A 331 -8.55 -10.57 -1.98
N CYS A 332 -8.13 -11.75 -2.42
CA CYS A 332 -8.02 -12.17 -3.82
C CYS A 332 -8.20 -13.68 -3.88
N GLU A 333 -8.93 -14.18 -4.87
CA GLU A 333 -8.96 -15.61 -5.21
C GLU A 333 -7.70 -15.98 -6.00
N ARG A 334 -7.24 -17.23 -5.88
CA ARG A 334 -6.05 -17.70 -6.59
C ARG A 334 -6.39 -18.05 -8.04
N TYR A 335 -5.76 -17.34 -8.99
CA TYR A 335 -5.99 -17.49 -10.44
C TYR A 335 -4.82 -18.15 -11.19
N TRP A 336 -3.88 -18.74 -10.45
CA TRP A 336 -2.73 -19.50 -10.97
C TRP A 336 -2.63 -20.84 -10.23
N PRO A 337 -2.05 -21.90 -10.83
CA PRO A 337 -1.95 -23.19 -10.16
C PRO A 337 -0.88 -23.14 -9.06
N GLU A 338 -1.00 -24.01 -8.07
CA GLU A 338 0.04 -24.17 -7.02
C GLU A 338 1.28 -24.84 -7.61
N ASP A 339 1.05 -25.87 -8.43
CA ASP A 339 2.00 -26.63 -9.22
C ASP A 339 1.35 -27.08 -10.55
N GLY A 340 2.16 -27.37 -11.56
CA GLY A 340 1.67 -27.89 -12.85
C GLY A 340 0.77 -26.90 -13.61
N GLU A 341 -0.46 -27.32 -13.91
CA GLU A 341 -1.42 -26.54 -14.71
C GLU A 341 -2.84 -26.55 -14.13
N MET A 342 -3.57 -25.45 -14.33
CA MET A 342 -5.01 -25.36 -14.08
C MET A 342 -5.75 -24.93 -15.34
N LYS A 343 -6.95 -25.46 -15.56
CA LYS A 343 -7.84 -25.04 -16.64
C LYS A 343 -8.84 -24.01 -16.13
N VAL A 344 -8.90 -22.85 -16.79
CA VAL A 344 -9.79 -21.72 -16.49
C VAL A 344 -10.57 -21.38 -17.75
N GLY A 345 -11.82 -21.83 -17.83
CA GLY A 345 -12.64 -21.75 -19.03
C GLY A 345 -11.97 -22.46 -20.22
N GLN A 346 -11.60 -21.68 -21.25
CA GLN A 346 -10.90 -22.14 -22.45
C GLN A 346 -9.36 -22.05 -22.36
N ILE A 347 -8.82 -21.43 -21.30
CA ILE A 347 -7.39 -21.14 -21.14
C ILE A 347 -6.80 -22.09 -20.10
N THR A 348 -5.72 -22.79 -20.45
CA THR A 348 -4.90 -23.52 -19.48
C THR A 348 -3.78 -22.60 -19.00
N VAL A 349 -3.73 -22.34 -17.69
CA VAL A 349 -2.66 -21.58 -17.03
C VAL A 349 -1.68 -22.58 -16.43
N GLN A 350 -0.45 -22.62 -16.93
CA GLN A 350 0.62 -23.48 -16.43
C GLN A 350 1.65 -22.64 -15.65
N LEU A 351 2.05 -23.10 -14.47
CA LEU A 351 3.19 -22.55 -13.74
C LEU A 351 4.47 -23.20 -14.26
N THR A 352 5.44 -22.37 -14.67
CA THR A 352 6.72 -22.85 -15.24
C THR A 352 7.88 -22.66 -14.28
N THR A 353 7.98 -21.51 -13.60
CA THR A 353 8.98 -21.25 -12.55
C THR A 353 8.38 -20.41 -11.44
N THR A 354 8.90 -20.58 -10.22
CA THR A 354 8.64 -19.71 -9.06
C THR A 354 9.97 -19.32 -8.44
N GLN A 355 10.19 -18.03 -8.21
CA GLN A 355 11.31 -17.47 -7.47
C GLN A 355 10.75 -16.74 -6.25
N VAL A 356 11.22 -17.08 -5.05
CA VAL A 356 10.76 -16.49 -3.78
C VAL A 356 11.87 -15.62 -3.21
N PHE A 357 11.55 -14.35 -2.99
CA PHE A 357 12.40 -13.36 -2.32
C PHE A 357 11.79 -13.05 -0.93
N ALA A 358 12.45 -12.20 -0.14
CA ALA A 358 11.96 -11.83 1.18
C ALA A 358 10.59 -11.12 1.13
N ASP A 359 10.47 -10.11 0.26
CA ASP A 359 9.29 -9.23 0.20
C ASP A 359 8.32 -9.54 -0.94
N TYR A 360 8.71 -10.39 -1.88
CA TYR A 360 7.90 -10.74 -3.06
C TYR A 360 8.20 -12.13 -3.63
N THR A 361 7.31 -12.60 -4.49
CA THR A 361 7.46 -13.82 -5.30
C THR A 361 7.29 -13.48 -6.78
N ILE A 362 8.15 -14.02 -7.65
CA ILE A 362 8.02 -13.90 -9.11
C ILE A 362 7.65 -15.28 -9.67
N ARG A 363 6.58 -15.37 -10.46
CA ARG A 363 6.19 -16.60 -11.16
C ARG A 363 6.19 -16.38 -12.66
N ARG A 364 6.60 -17.39 -13.43
CA ARG A 364 6.44 -17.40 -14.89
C ARG A 364 5.27 -18.31 -15.23
N LEU A 365 4.20 -17.71 -15.76
CA LEU A 365 2.99 -18.38 -16.17
C LEU A 365 2.99 -18.55 -17.68
N LYS A 366 2.49 -19.70 -18.15
CA LYS A 366 2.31 -20.01 -19.56
C LYS A 366 0.84 -20.29 -19.81
N LEU A 367 0.17 -19.35 -20.45
CA LEU A 367 -1.24 -19.46 -20.84
C LEU A 367 -1.31 -20.15 -22.20
N ARG A 368 -2.27 -21.06 -22.37
CA ARG A 368 -2.49 -21.81 -23.61
C ARG A 368 -3.97 -21.86 -23.96
N LYS A 369 -4.29 -21.63 -25.23
CA LYS A 369 -5.66 -21.74 -25.78
C LYS A 369 -5.61 -22.51 -27.09
N GLN A 370 -6.58 -23.39 -27.31
CA GLN A 370 -6.56 -24.31 -28.46
C GLN A 370 -6.49 -23.56 -29.80
N GLY A 371 -5.54 -23.93 -30.66
CA GLY A 371 -5.35 -23.31 -31.98
C GLY A 371 -4.71 -21.92 -31.97
N GLN A 372 -4.20 -21.46 -30.82
CA GLN A 372 -3.50 -20.17 -30.69
C GLN A 372 -2.10 -20.37 -30.10
N SER A 373 -1.19 -19.44 -30.35
CA SER A 373 0.17 -19.46 -29.80
C SER A 373 0.16 -19.31 -28.28
N ASP A 374 1.06 -20.02 -27.60
CA ASP A 374 1.24 -19.91 -26.17
C ASP A 374 1.65 -18.49 -25.75
N HIS A 375 1.11 -18.00 -24.63
CA HIS A 375 1.35 -16.65 -24.13
C HIS A 375 2.07 -16.72 -22.77
N LEU A 376 3.23 -16.05 -22.65
CA LEU A 376 4.06 -16.06 -21.44
C LEU A 376 3.81 -14.79 -20.63
N VAL A 377 3.55 -14.97 -19.34
CA VAL A 377 3.22 -13.87 -18.41
C VAL A 377 4.11 -13.94 -17.18
N THR A 378 4.72 -12.82 -16.79
CA THR A 378 5.43 -12.66 -15.52
C THR A 378 4.45 -12.19 -14.45
N HIS A 379 4.31 -12.96 -13.38
CA HIS A 379 3.45 -12.62 -12.24
C HIS A 379 4.33 -12.21 -11.06
N PHE A 380 4.37 -10.90 -10.80
CA PHE A 380 5.07 -10.29 -9.68
C PHE A 380 4.09 -10.17 -8.52
N HIS A 381 4.40 -10.78 -7.38
CA HIS A 381 3.51 -10.82 -6.21
C HIS A 381 4.22 -10.24 -4.99
N PHE A 382 3.89 -9.01 -4.63
CA PHE A 382 4.42 -8.33 -3.44
C PHE A 382 3.69 -8.84 -2.18
N THR A 383 4.42 -9.58 -1.35
CA THR A 383 3.89 -10.31 -0.18
C THR A 383 4.07 -9.54 1.13
N ALA A 384 4.99 -8.57 1.18
CA ALA A 384 5.31 -7.80 2.39
C ALA A 384 4.35 -6.64 2.74
N TRP A 385 3.34 -6.34 1.91
CA TRP A 385 2.42 -5.23 2.24
C TRP A 385 1.54 -5.57 3.46
N PRO A 386 1.60 -4.80 4.56
CA PRO A 386 0.84 -5.11 5.78
C PRO A 386 -0.68 -4.97 5.59
N ASP A 387 -1.45 -5.72 6.38
CA ASP A 387 -2.93 -5.73 6.29
C ASP A 387 -3.58 -4.39 6.69
N LYS A 388 -2.83 -3.51 7.37
CA LYS A 388 -3.26 -2.17 7.76
C LYS A 388 -2.17 -1.17 7.36
N GLY A 389 -2.55 -0.10 6.66
CA GLY A 389 -1.66 0.99 6.31
C GLY A 389 -0.74 0.70 5.12
N VAL A 390 0.53 1.05 5.30
CA VAL A 390 1.62 1.04 4.31
C VAL A 390 2.81 0.24 4.88
N PRO A 391 3.74 -0.25 4.04
CA PRO A 391 4.96 -0.90 4.52
C PRO A 391 5.73 -0.02 5.52
N LEU A 392 6.51 -0.64 6.42
CA LEU A 392 7.27 0.09 7.45
C LEU A 392 8.35 0.99 6.84
N THR A 393 9.02 0.50 5.78
CA THR A 393 10.02 1.24 5.01
C THR A 393 9.56 1.34 3.55
N PRO A 394 9.88 2.43 2.83
CA PRO A 394 9.56 2.52 1.40
C PRO A 394 10.42 1.59 0.53
N TRP A 395 11.61 1.20 1.01
CA TRP A 395 12.60 0.39 0.29
C TRP A 395 12.00 -0.85 -0.37
N SER A 396 11.21 -1.66 0.34
CA SER A 396 10.70 -2.92 -0.22
C SER A 396 9.72 -2.71 -1.38
N LEU A 397 8.96 -1.61 -1.37
CA LEU A 397 8.11 -1.24 -2.51
C LEU A 397 8.94 -0.70 -3.68
N VAL A 398 10.02 0.04 -3.40
CA VAL A 398 10.94 0.58 -4.42
C VAL A 398 11.74 -0.53 -5.10
N ASP A 399 12.37 -1.45 -4.35
CA ASP A 399 13.07 -2.62 -4.92
C ASP A 399 12.11 -3.49 -5.75
N PHE A 400 10.89 -3.70 -5.27
CA PHE A 400 9.87 -4.42 -6.01
C PHE A 400 9.45 -3.69 -7.30
N GLU A 401 9.31 -2.36 -7.28
CA GLU A 401 9.02 -1.58 -8.49
C GLU A 401 10.17 -1.67 -9.49
N GLN A 402 11.41 -1.44 -9.05
CA GLN A 402 12.61 -1.56 -9.89
C GLN A 402 12.74 -2.97 -10.49
N ARG A 403 12.39 -4.01 -9.72
CA ARG A 403 12.33 -5.40 -10.19
C ARG A 403 11.26 -5.62 -11.27
N VAL A 404 10.13 -4.91 -11.23
CA VAL A 404 9.15 -4.92 -12.32
C VAL A 404 9.68 -4.11 -13.50
N ALA A 405 10.24 -2.92 -13.27
CA ALA A 405 10.82 -2.07 -14.31
C ALA A 405 11.99 -2.72 -15.09
N SER A 406 12.71 -3.67 -14.49
CA SER A 406 13.75 -4.45 -15.20
C SER A 406 13.19 -5.40 -16.27
N TYR A 407 11.88 -5.58 -16.35
CA TYR A 407 11.20 -6.26 -17.45
C TYR A 407 10.53 -5.20 -18.34
N PRO A 408 11.10 -4.90 -19.52
CA PRO A 408 10.49 -3.96 -20.44
C PRO A 408 9.35 -4.62 -21.23
N THR A 409 8.16 -4.04 -21.18
CA THR A 409 7.04 -4.40 -22.06
C THR A 409 6.42 -3.14 -22.68
N SER A 410 5.95 -3.28 -23.93
CA SER A 410 5.13 -2.28 -24.63
C SER A 410 3.62 -2.56 -24.49
N LYS A 411 3.25 -3.59 -23.75
CA LYS A 411 1.87 -4.06 -23.59
C LYS A 411 1.28 -3.58 -22.25
N PRO A 412 -0.06 -3.57 -22.07
CA PRO A 412 -0.66 -3.09 -20.84
C PRO A 412 -0.27 -3.95 -19.62
N ILE A 413 0.30 -3.35 -18.59
CA ILE A 413 0.68 -4.05 -17.34
C ILE A 413 -0.56 -4.15 -16.43
N ILE A 414 -0.95 -5.35 -16.02
CA ILE A 414 -2.13 -5.54 -15.15
C ILE A 414 -1.71 -5.39 -13.69
N VAL A 415 -2.14 -4.31 -13.02
CA VAL A 415 -1.84 -4.04 -11.61
C VAL A 415 -3.09 -4.23 -10.77
N HIS A 416 -3.03 -5.10 -9.75
CA HIS A 416 -4.18 -5.36 -8.89
C HIS A 416 -3.78 -5.52 -7.41
N CYS A 417 -4.75 -5.30 -6.54
CA CYS A 417 -4.67 -5.66 -5.13
C CYS A 417 -5.96 -6.40 -4.75
N SER A 418 -6.64 -6.00 -3.67
CA SER A 418 -7.99 -6.49 -3.36
C SER A 418 -9.06 -5.70 -4.12
N SER A 419 -9.13 -4.38 -3.90
CA SER A 419 -10.11 -3.49 -4.56
C SER A 419 -9.63 -2.87 -5.88
N GLY A 420 -8.32 -2.92 -6.15
CA GLY A 420 -7.74 -2.34 -7.36
C GLY A 420 -7.64 -0.82 -7.36
N VAL A 421 -7.56 -0.16 -6.19
CA VAL A 421 -7.47 1.32 -6.10
C VAL A 421 -6.42 1.83 -5.11
N GLY A 422 -6.31 1.25 -3.91
CA GLY A 422 -5.37 1.69 -2.88
C GLY A 422 -3.91 1.37 -3.24
N ARG A 423 -3.48 0.14 -2.95
CA ARG A 423 -2.12 -0.34 -3.26
C ARG A 423 -1.80 -0.29 -4.77
N THR A 424 -2.79 -0.61 -5.61
CA THR A 424 -2.72 -0.48 -7.08
C THR A 424 -2.44 0.95 -7.52
N GLY A 425 -3.20 1.93 -7.00
CA GLY A 425 -2.96 3.34 -7.31
C GLY A 425 -1.61 3.83 -6.80
N MET A 426 -1.17 3.35 -5.64
CA MET A 426 0.17 3.65 -5.11
C MET A 426 1.30 3.20 -6.02
N PHE A 427 1.26 1.96 -6.52
CA PHE A 427 2.28 1.43 -7.41
C PHE A 427 2.32 2.18 -8.76
N ILE A 428 1.16 2.37 -9.39
CA ILE A 428 1.08 3.11 -10.67
C ILE A 428 1.50 4.58 -10.47
N ALA A 429 1.11 5.22 -9.37
CA ALA A 429 1.51 6.58 -9.06
C ALA A 429 3.03 6.69 -8.86
N LEU A 430 3.65 5.76 -8.12
CA LEU A 430 5.09 5.76 -7.90
C LEU A 430 5.84 5.64 -9.23
N ARG A 431 5.45 4.70 -10.10
CA ARG A 431 6.05 4.52 -11.43
C ARG A 431 5.90 5.76 -12.32
N ASN A 432 4.72 6.38 -12.33
CA ASN A 432 4.49 7.63 -13.07
C ASN A 432 5.30 8.82 -12.50
N VAL A 433 5.45 8.91 -11.18
CA VAL A 433 6.22 9.97 -10.49
C VAL A 433 7.72 9.81 -10.73
N MET A 434 8.26 8.59 -10.76
CA MET A 434 9.66 8.35 -11.10
C MET A 434 9.99 8.74 -12.55
N LYS A 435 9.14 8.34 -13.52
CA LYS A 435 9.31 8.76 -14.91
C LYS A 435 9.18 10.27 -15.11
N GLN A 436 8.35 10.93 -14.31
CA GLN A 436 8.29 12.39 -14.26
C GLN A 436 9.60 12.99 -13.70
N ALA A 437 10.18 12.40 -12.65
CA ALA A 437 11.46 12.83 -12.09
C ALA A 437 12.57 12.77 -13.15
N GLU A 438 12.66 11.65 -13.88
CA GLU A 438 13.63 11.42 -14.96
C GLU A 438 13.48 12.44 -16.12
N ASP A 439 12.26 12.64 -16.61
CA ASP A 439 11.98 13.48 -17.79
C ASP A 439 11.94 14.99 -17.50
N LYS A 440 11.75 15.40 -16.23
CA LYS A 440 11.47 16.81 -15.88
C LYS A 440 12.27 17.38 -14.72
N GLY A 441 12.94 16.59 -13.90
CA GLY A 441 13.68 17.08 -12.74
C GLY A 441 12.80 17.61 -11.59
N TYR A 442 11.50 17.30 -11.60
CA TYR A 442 10.55 17.65 -10.53
C TYR A 442 9.44 16.59 -10.40
N LEU A 443 8.73 16.62 -9.27
CA LEU A 443 7.57 15.78 -8.98
C LEU A 443 6.27 16.61 -8.95
N ASP A 444 5.19 16.05 -9.48
CA ASP A 444 3.81 16.50 -9.26
C ASP A 444 2.94 15.30 -8.84
N ILE A 445 3.06 14.94 -7.56
CA ILE A 445 2.36 13.79 -6.98
C ILE A 445 0.85 14.07 -6.93
N PHE A 446 0.45 15.31 -6.66
CA PHE A 446 -0.95 15.74 -6.64
C PHE A 446 -1.63 15.52 -7.99
N SER A 447 -1.09 16.09 -9.07
CA SER A 447 -1.68 15.95 -10.41
C SER A 447 -1.54 14.53 -10.93
N THR A 448 -0.52 13.78 -10.54
CA THR A 448 -0.40 12.36 -10.87
C THR A 448 -1.57 11.57 -10.29
N VAL A 449 -1.85 11.71 -8.98
CA VAL A 449 -2.99 11.02 -8.35
C VAL A 449 -4.33 11.54 -8.88
N GLN A 450 -4.45 12.84 -9.17
CA GLN A 450 -5.63 13.41 -9.82
C GLN A 450 -5.91 12.78 -11.20
N LYS A 451 -4.87 12.57 -12.03
CA LYS A 451 -4.99 11.87 -13.32
C LYS A 451 -5.44 10.42 -13.15
N LEU A 452 -4.85 9.68 -12.20
CA LEU A 452 -5.30 8.31 -11.92
C LEU A 452 -6.77 8.25 -11.46
N ARG A 453 -7.23 9.26 -10.71
CA ARG A 453 -8.64 9.41 -10.29
C ARG A 453 -9.59 9.85 -11.41
N HIS A 454 -9.07 10.31 -12.55
CA HIS A 454 -9.86 10.52 -13.76
C HIS A 454 -10.33 9.18 -14.32
N ASP A 455 -9.38 8.24 -14.47
CA ASP A 455 -9.58 6.94 -15.11
C ASP A 455 -10.21 5.91 -14.15
N ARG A 456 -9.95 5.97 -12.84
CA ARG A 456 -10.53 5.02 -11.86
C ARG A 456 -10.77 5.64 -10.49
N ILE A 457 -11.95 5.38 -9.93
CA ILE A 457 -12.38 5.95 -8.64
C ILE A 457 -11.40 5.65 -7.49
N ASN A 458 -11.12 6.65 -6.64
CA ASN A 458 -10.35 6.51 -5.39
C ASN A 458 -8.93 5.90 -5.53
N MET A 459 -8.29 6.04 -6.69
CA MET A 459 -6.86 5.69 -6.86
C MET A 459 -6.01 6.47 -5.85
N VAL A 460 -5.13 5.74 -5.15
CA VAL A 460 -4.53 6.12 -3.85
C VAL A 460 -5.64 6.42 -2.84
N GLN A 461 -5.95 5.45 -1.98
CA GLN A 461 -7.23 5.41 -1.26
C GLN A 461 -7.22 6.13 0.09
N THR A 462 -6.05 6.38 0.69
CA THR A 462 -5.95 7.06 2.00
C THR A 462 -4.84 8.10 2.02
N SER A 463 -4.98 9.11 2.88
CA SER A 463 -3.94 10.12 3.11
C SER A 463 -2.61 9.51 3.60
N THR A 464 -2.65 8.41 4.37
CA THR A 464 -1.43 7.67 4.76
C THR A 464 -0.75 6.98 3.57
N GLN A 465 -1.51 6.51 2.57
CA GLN A 465 -0.93 6.04 1.31
C GLN A 465 -0.29 7.22 0.56
N TYR A 466 -1.00 8.34 0.46
CA TYR A 466 -0.51 9.55 -0.22
C TYR A 466 0.77 10.14 0.42
N GLU A 467 0.84 10.23 1.75
CA GLU A 467 2.06 10.60 2.50
C GLU A 467 3.21 9.62 2.20
N PHE A 468 2.94 8.31 2.24
CA PHE A 468 3.94 7.29 1.95
C PHE A 468 4.44 7.34 0.50
N LEU A 469 3.62 7.81 -0.45
CA LEU A 469 4.01 7.97 -1.85
C LEU A 469 5.14 8.99 -2.02
N HIS A 470 5.12 10.07 -1.25
CA HIS A 470 6.20 11.07 -1.26
C HIS A 470 7.51 10.46 -0.71
N ARG A 471 7.43 9.71 0.39
CA ARG A 471 8.58 9.00 0.99
C ARG A 471 9.13 7.91 0.06
N ALA A 472 8.25 7.19 -0.65
CA ALA A 472 8.64 6.20 -1.64
C ALA A 472 9.30 6.83 -2.87
N ALA A 473 8.79 7.98 -3.34
CA ALA A 473 9.44 8.74 -4.40
C ALA A 473 10.84 9.22 -3.99
N GLN A 474 11.01 9.75 -2.77
CA GLN A 474 12.34 10.14 -2.25
C GLN A 474 13.31 8.95 -2.22
N VAL A 475 12.92 7.83 -1.62
CA VAL A 475 13.78 6.63 -1.60
C VAL A 475 14.11 6.18 -3.01
N ALA A 476 13.13 6.14 -3.92
CA ALA A 476 13.38 5.78 -5.31
C ALA A 476 14.38 6.71 -5.99
N ILE A 477 14.21 8.04 -5.87
CA ILE A 477 15.09 9.06 -6.45
C ILE A 477 16.52 8.93 -5.93
N LEU A 478 16.69 8.74 -4.61
CA LEU A 478 18.01 8.53 -4.00
C LEU A 478 18.68 7.22 -4.44
N CYS A 479 17.91 6.26 -4.97
CA CYS A 479 18.39 4.95 -5.43
C CYS A 479 18.46 4.84 -6.97
N MET A 480 18.20 5.92 -7.72
CA MET A 480 18.32 5.90 -9.18
C MET A 480 19.79 5.77 -9.56
N GLY A 481 20.13 4.74 -10.32
CA GLY A 481 21.50 4.46 -10.73
C GLY A 481 22.39 3.77 -9.69
N THR A 482 21.89 3.43 -8.49
CA THR A 482 22.67 2.64 -7.50
C THR A 482 22.62 1.13 -7.77
N THR A 483 21.69 0.67 -8.61
CA THR A 483 21.53 -0.74 -8.97
C THR A 483 22.58 -1.15 -10.01
N VAL A 484 23.65 -1.82 -9.57
CA VAL A 484 24.67 -2.39 -10.44
C VAL A 484 24.21 -3.76 -10.96
N THR A 485 24.09 -3.91 -12.28
CA THR A 485 23.86 -5.21 -12.91
C THR A 485 25.18 -5.98 -13.03
N SER A 486 25.27 -7.15 -12.42
CA SER A 486 26.30 -8.13 -12.77
C SER A 486 26.05 -8.58 -14.21
N ASN A 487 27.02 -8.36 -15.09
CA ASN A 487 27.07 -9.04 -16.38
C ASN A 487 27.82 -10.36 -16.17
N ASP A 488 27.04 -11.44 -16.00
CA ASP A 488 27.54 -12.82 -15.94
C ASP A 488 27.79 -13.38 -17.36
#